data_AF-A0A382D700-F1
#
_entry.id   AF-A0A382D700-F1
#
_cell.length_a   1.000
_cell.length_b   1.000
_cell.length_c   1.000
_cell.angle_alpha   90.00
_cell.angle_beta   90.00
_cell.angle_gamma   90.00
#
_symmetry.space_group_name_H-M   'P 1'
#
loop_
_entity.id
_entity.type
_entity.pdbx_description
1 polymer ?
#
loop_
_entity_poly.entity_id
_entity_poly.type
_entity_poly.pdbx_seq_one_letter_code
_entity_poly.pdbx_strand_id
1 'polypeptide(L)'
;MDIKNVLEKLSIKEYPVGMGGCHSLGTNYDCCEYNLTVFDGKKQEESVLEFDGIFYHIYHGTLQETSPDILLQYNNMKILFDEQWELQTLLSKIKDKKEQIFNAYVKNCLVDATMCITKTKNGLDSDPYASTWLKCAAFFLADAISVINLQCPSPAHMLKILRKFKKNKINECISTIAESIGIERATPTLLSRMSKSTTGFSDMIEANSHSKIISQKYQYMISNSLFADCYFFLGYINRNNFIKIKDLHRKPEFIHILKTAFDLEGDSIKIESQANKLHNTANFLLSVPHDDIKNF
;
A
#
# COMPACT_ATOMS: atom_id res chain seq x y z
N MET A 1 8.57 16.32 18.17
CA MET A 1 7.11 16.44 18.18
C MET A 1 6.64 16.42 19.62
N ASP A 2 5.91 17.46 20.05
CA ASP A 2 5.25 17.44 21.36
C ASP A 2 3.92 16.70 21.22
N ILE A 3 3.90 15.45 21.66
CA ILE A 3 2.77 14.53 21.48
C ILE A 3 1.51 15.05 22.18
N LYS A 4 1.65 15.65 23.37
CA LYS A 4 0.49 16.16 24.11
C LYS A 4 -0.19 17.29 23.36
N ASN A 5 0.60 18.25 22.88
CA ASN A 5 0.10 19.35 22.06
C ASN A 5 -0.57 18.87 20.77
N VAL A 6 -0.02 17.84 20.11
CA VAL A 6 -0.64 17.25 18.89
C VAL A 6 -1.97 16.58 19.22
N LEU A 7 -2.04 15.72 20.24
CA LEU A 7 -3.28 15.03 20.61
C LEU A 7 -4.36 16.02 21.09
N GLU A 8 -3.98 17.06 21.82
CA GLU A 8 -4.87 18.13 22.23
C GLU A 8 -5.41 18.94 21.04
N LYS A 9 -4.54 19.35 20.10
CA LYS A 9 -4.95 20.03 18.85
C LYS A 9 -5.90 19.16 18.02
N LEU A 10 -5.67 17.85 18.01
CA LEU A 10 -6.51 16.87 17.33
C LEU A 10 -7.80 16.52 18.08
N SER A 11 -8.01 17.08 19.29
CA SER A 11 -9.14 16.76 20.18
C SER A 11 -9.27 15.26 20.49
N ILE A 12 -8.15 14.53 20.46
CA ILE A 12 -8.11 13.11 20.82
C ILE A 12 -7.89 13.04 22.32
N LYS A 13 -8.96 12.73 23.05
CA LYS A 13 -8.93 12.57 24.51
C LYS A 13 -9.43 11.17 24.85
N GLU A 14 -8.82 10.56 25.87
CA GLU A 14 -9.30 9.35 26.56
C GLU A 14 -9.12 7.98 25.87
N TYR A 15 -8.79 7.90 24.57
CA TYR A 15 -8.54 6.62 23.89
C TYR A 15 -7.06 6.32 23.71
N PRO A 16 -6.62 5.05 23.75
CA PRO A 16 -5.26 4.70 23.37
C PRO A 16 -4.92 5.17 21.96
N VAL A 17 -3.71 5.68 21.79
CA VAL A 17 -3.21 6.19 20.51
C VAL A 17 -1.85 5.59 20.23
N GLY A 18 -1.71 5.04 19.03
CA GLY A 18 -0.44 4.57 18.51
C GLY A 18 -0.06 5.25 17.20
N MET A 19 1.24 5.36 16.96
CA MET A 19 1.82 5.90 15.74
C MET A 19 2.50 4.78 14.95
N GLY A 20 2.02 4.53 13.74
CA GLY A 20 2.55 3.52 12.83
C GLY A 20 3.42 4.12 11.71
N GLY A 21 3.67 3.30 10.69
CA GLY A 21 4.33 3.71 9.46
C GLY A 21 5.82 4.05 9.64
N CYS A 22 6.36 4.82 8.68
CA CYS A 22 7.80 5.06 8.59
C CYS A 22 8.38 5.92 9.74
N HIS A 23 7.58 6.80 10.36
CA HIS A 23 8.00 7.57 11.54
C HIS A 23 8.20 6.70 12.77
N SER A 24 7.42 5.63 12.95
CA SER A 24 7.62 4.71 14.09
C SER A 24 8.89 3.88 13.93
N LEU A 25 9.29 3.60 12.68
CA LEU A 25 10.48 2.84 12.32
C LEU A 25 11.74 3.70 12.14
N GLY A 26 11.63 5.03 12.13
CA GLY A 26 12.74 5.95 11.87
C GLY A 26 13.27 5.88 10.43
N THR A 27 12.42 5.49 9.47
CA THR A 27 12.77 5.35 8.04
C THR A 27 12.09 6.40 7.15
N ASN A 28 11.39 7.36 7.76
CA ASN A 28 10.62 8.39 7.09
C ASN A 28 11.48 9.31 6.22
N TYR A 29 10.86 9.83 5.16
CA TYR A 29 11.35 11.02 4.46
C TYR A 29 10.74 12.28 5.08
N ASP A 30 11.27 13.43 4.70
CA ASP A 30 10.74 14.72 5.16
C ASP A 30 9.29 14.98 4.68
N CYS A 31 8.88 14.32 3.60
CA CYS A 31 7.52 14.41 3.05
C CYS A 31 6.52 13.44 3.69
N CYS A 32 6.93 12.62 4.66
CA CYS A 32 6.07 11.60 5.23
C CYS A 32 5.19 12.18 6.34
N GLU A 33 3.90 11.91 6.23
CA GLU A 33 2.88 12.16 7.24
C GLU A 33 3.07 11.30 8.49
N TYR A 34 2.58 11.81 9.62
CA TYR A 34 2.40 11.01 10.84
C TYR A 34 1.13 10.17 10.73
N ASN A 35 1.28 8.85 10.76
CA ASN A 35 0.16 7.91 10.73
C ASN A 35 -0.24 7.58 12.17
N LEU A 36 -1.38 8.12 12.61
CA LEU A 36 -1.90 7.97 13.98
C LEU A 36 -3.15 7.09 13.96
N THR A 37 -3.20 6.08 14.83
CA THR A 37 -4.39 5.25 15.03
C THR A 37 -4.96 5.54 16.41
N VAL A 38 -6.22 5.98 16.44
CA VAL A 38 -7.01 6.15 17.66
C VAL A 38 -7.82 4.89 17.88
N PHE A 39 -7.61 4.22 19.01
CA PHE A 39 -8.28 2.96 19.34
C PHE A 39 -9.62 3.21 20.03
N ASP A 40 -10.56 3.84 19.31
CA ASP A 40 -11.89 4.21 19.80
C ASP A 40 -13.00 3.22 19.40
N GLY A 41 -12.65 2.15 18.68
CA GLY A 41 -13.57 1.11 18.23
C GLY A 41 -14.55 1.57 17.15
N LYS A 42 -14.42 2.79 16.63
CA LYS A 42 -15.34 3.32 15.63
C LYS A 42 -14.96 2.84 14.24
N LYS A 43 -15.98 2.57 13.42
CA LYS A 43 -15.84 2.35 11.97
C LYS A 43 -16.04 3.68 11.25
N GLN A 44 -15.14 4.63 11.50
CA GLN A 44 -15.14 5.94 10.88
C GLN A 44 -14.18 5.98 9.69
N GLU A 45 -14.46 6.88 8.74
CA GLU A 45 -13.55 7.14 7.63
C GLU A 45 -12.27 7.78 8.14
N GLU A 46 -11.16 7.46 7.47
CA GLU A 46 -9.84 8.03 7.74
C GLU A 46 -9.86 9.53 7.43
N SER A 47 -9.13 10.33 8.21
CA SER A 47 -9.06 11.78 8.00
C SER A 47 -7.62 12.29 7.91
N VAL A 48 -7.39 13.27 7.02
CA VAL A 48 -6.09 13.93 6.90
C VAL A 48 -6.19 15.35 7.44
N LEU A 49 -5.31 15.67 8.39
CA LEU A 49 -5.21 16.97 9.02
C LEU A 49 -3.84 17.57 8.78
N GLU A 50 -3.78 18.89 8.72
CA GLU A 50 -2.57 19.65 8.42
C GLU A 50 -2.37 20.74 9.49
N PHE A 51 -1.22 20.73 10.15
CA PHE A 51 -0.83 21.75 11.11
C PHE A 51 0.61 22.16 10.85
N ASP A 52 0.85 23.46 10.67
CA ASP A 52 2.19 24.02 10.46
C ASP A 52 2.95 23.34 9.29
N GLY A 53 2.23 22.95 8.23
CA GLY A 53 2.77 22.25 7.05
C GLY A 53 3.08 20.76 7.27
N ILE A 54 2.72 20.21 8.43
CA ILE A 54 2.87 18.80 8.78
C ILE A 54 1.53 18.09 8.64
N PHE A 55 1.52 16.99 7.89
CA PHE A 55 0.34 16.15 7.72
C PHE A 55 0.25 15.05 8.78
N TYR A 56 -0.97 14.84 9.25
CA TYR A 56 -1.37 13.76 10.15
C TYR A 56 -2.47 12.98 9.47
N HIS A 57 -2.26 11.69 9.27
CA HIS A 57 -3.28 10.78 8.79
C HIS A 57 -3.85 10.00 9.98
N ILE A 58 -5.13 10.22 10.26
CA ILE A 58 -5.82 9.69 11.41
C ILE A 58 -6.67 8.49 10.98
N TYR A 59 -6.38 7.36 11.61
CA TYR A 59 -7.09 6.10 11.48
C TYR A 59 -7.89 5.82 12.75
N HIS A 60 -9.01 5.13 12.59
CA HIS A 60 -9.82 4.63 13.71
C HIS A 60 -9.71 3.11 13.79
N GLY A 61 -9.26 2.61 14.94
CA GLY A 61 -8.97 1.21 15.18
C GLY A 61 -9.73 0.65 16.37
N THR A 62 -9.69 -0.68 16.50
CA THR A 62 -10.24 -1.40 17.65
C THR A 62 -9.15 -2.25 18.32
N LEU A 63 -9.22 -2.34 19.65
CA LEU A 63 -8.34 -3.24 20.42
C LEU A 63 -8.69 -4.73 20.24
N GLN A 64 -9.86 -5.02 19.64
CA GLN A 64 -10.34 -6.37 19.33
C GLN A 64 -10.11 -6.76 17.86
N GLU A 65 -9.14 -6.12 17.19
CA GLU A 65 -8.83 -6.39 15.79
C GLU A 65 -8.38 -7.84 15.57
N THR A 66 -8.83 -8.43 14.45
CA THR A 66 -8.51 -9.81 14.05
C THR A 66 -8.04 -9.93 12.61
N SER A 67 -8.25 -8.90 11.78
CA SER A 67 -7.78 -8.86 10.40
C SER A 67 -6.25 -8.84 10.36
N PRO A 68 -5.59 -9.80 9.69
CA PRO A 68 -4.15 -9.79 9.56
C PRO A 68 -3.65 -8.54 8.81
N ASP A 69 -4.43 -8.01 7.86
CA ASP A 69 -4.15 -6.79 7.11
C ASP A 69 -4.01 -5.56 8.01
N ILE A 70 -4.90 -5.43 8.99
CA ILE A 70 -4.89 -4.32 9.94
C ILE A 70 -3.84 -4.57 11.04
N LEU A 71 -3.78 -5.79 11.59
CA LEU A 71 -2.79 -6.15 12.62
C LEU A 71 -1.35 -5.99 12.13
N LEU A 72 -1.09 -6.21 10.83
CA LEU A 72 0.21 -5.95 10.23
C LEU A 72 0.62 -4.48 10.33
N GLN A 73 -0.33 -3.54 10.22
CA GLN A 73 -0.06 -2.10 10.34
C GLN A 73 0.22 -1.67 11.78
N TYR A 74 -0.33 -2.41 12.76
CA TYR A 74 -0.06 -2.19 14.18
C TYR A 74 1.30 -2.75 14.62
N ASN A 75 1.91 -3.64 13.83
CA ASN A 75 3.23 -4.16 14.14
C ASN A 75 4.29 -3.04 14.19
N ASN A 76 5.08 -3.00 15.26
CA ASN A 76 6.06 -1.94 15.57
C ASN A 76 5.46 -0.52 15.67
N MET A 77 4.18 -0.42 16.01
CA MET A 77 3.55 0.85 16.36
C MET A 77 4.17 1.41 17.65
N LYS A 78 4.44 2.72 17.66
CA LYS A 78 4.90 3.43 18.86
C LYS A 78 3.68 3.92 19.64
N ILE A 79 3.56 3.53 20.90
CA ILE A 79 2.51 4.03 21.78
C ILE A 79 2.76 5.51 22.06
N LEU A 80 1.74 6.34 21.81
CA LEU A 80 1.73 7.76 22.15
C LEU A 80 0.94 8.02 23.43
N PHE A 81 -0.15 7.26 23.64
CA PHE A 81 -1.01 7.35 24.81
C PHE A 81 -1.67 5.98 25.05
N ASP A 82 -1.64 5.48 26.30
CA ASP A 82 -2.23 4.20 26.70
C ASP A 82 -2.29 4.09 28.23
N GLU A 83 -3.20 4.83 28.87
CA GLU A 83 -3.27 4.89 30.34
C GLU A 83 -3.55 3.52 31.00
N GLN A 84 -4.35 2.69 30.32
CA GLN A 84 -4.82 1.40 30.84
C GLN A 84 -3.98 0.21 30.36
N TRP A 85 -2.89 0.44 29.60
CA TRP A 85 -1.99 -0.59 29.08
C TRP A 85 -2.66 -1.59 28.12
N GLU A 86 -3.82 -1.25 27.58
CA GLU A 86 -4.59 -2.12 26.70
C GLU A 86 -3.94 -2.20 25.32
N LEU A 87 -3.44 -1.08 24.80
CA LEU A 87 -2.71 -1.05 23.54
C LEU A 87 -1.39 -1.79 23.67
N GLN A 88 -0.65 -1.60 24.76
CA GLN A 88 0.57 -2.34 25.07
C GLN A 88 0.31 -3.86 25.09
N THR A 89 -0.81 -4.29 25.67
CA THR A 89 -1.22 -5.70 25.69
C THR A 89 -1.51 -6.22 24.29
N LEU A 90 -2.24 -5.47 23.46
CA LEU A 90 -2.48 -5.83 22.05
C LEU A 90 -1.16 -5.95 21.27
N LEU A 91 -0.28 -4.95 21.38
CA LEU A 91 1.00 -4.94 20.65
C LEU A 91 1.91 -6.10 21.07
N SER A 92 1.88 -6.51 22.35
CA SER A 92 2.58 -7.73 22.81
C SER A 92 2.05 -8.98 22.11
N LYS A 93 0.73 -9.14 22.02
CA LYS A 93 0.11 -10.29 21.33
C LYS A 93 0.46 -10.31 19.83
N ILE A 94 0.50 -9.14 19.19
CA ILE A 94 0.91 -9.01 17.78
C ILE A 94 2.36 -9.44 17.61
N LYS A 95 3.26 -9.01 18.52
CA LYS A 95 4.66 -9.40 18.50
C LYS A 95 4.84 -10.90 18.66
N ASP A 96 4.10 -11.53 19.58
CA ASP A 96 4.17 -12.98 19.83
C ASP A 96 3.62 -13.79 18.65
N LYS A 97 2.62 -13.26 17.93
CA LYS A 97 2.00 -13.90 16.77
C LYS A 97 2.50 -13.36 15.42
N LYS A 98 3.63 -12.66 15.41
CA LYS A 98 4.13 -11.92 14.24
C LYS A 98 4.20 -12.81 12.99
N GLU A 99 4.88 -13.96 13.06
CA GLU A 99 5.04 -14.85 11.91
C GLU A 99 3.67 -15.34 11.37
N GLN A 100 2.71 -15.62 12.26
CA GLN A 100 1.35 -16.04 11.86
C GLN A 100 0.58 -14.93 11.14
N ILE A 101 0.65 -13.69 11.66
CA ILE A 101 0.02 -12.52 11.05
C ILE A 101 0.62 -12.24 9.67
N PHE A 102 1.94 -12.29 9.57
CA PHE A 102 2.66 -12.07 8.30
C PHE A 102 2.30 -13.16 7.29
N ASN A 103 2.30 -14.43 7.68
CA ASN A 103 1.92 -15.53 6.79
C ASN A 103 0.45 -15.44 6.35
N ALA A 104 -0.47 -15.03 7.23
CA ALA A 104 -1.87 -14.81 6.86
C ALA A 104 -2.01 -13.66 5.85
N TYR A 105 -1.30 -12.55 6.07
CA TYR A 105 -1.30 -11.42 5.14
C TYR A 105 -0.73 -11.78 3.76
N VAL A 106 0.37 -12.53 3.72
CA VAL A 106 0.96 -13.03 2.46
C VAL A 106 -0.08 -13.86 1.70
N LYS A 107 -0.80 -14.76 2.37
CA LYS A 107 -1.87 -15.55 1.75
C LYS A 107 -2.98 -14.66 1.18
N ASN A 108 -3.43 -13.63 1.92
CA ASN A 108 -4.41 -12.67 1.43
C ASN A 108 -3.92 -11.96 0.15
N CYS A 109 -2.67 -11.46 0.15
CA CYS A 109 -2.07 -10.83 -1.01
C CYS A 109 -2.02 -11.77 -2.24
N LEU A 110 -1.65 -13.03 -2.05
CA LEU A 110 -1.59 -14.01 -3.14
C LEU A 110 -2.98 -14.36 -3.69
N VAL A 111 -4.00 -14.43 -2.82
CA VAL A 111 -5.41 -14.60 -3.23
C VAL A 111 -5.87 -13.39 -4.06
N ASP A 112 -5.64 -12.17 -3.57
CA ASP A 112 -6.04 -10.95 -4.27
C ASP A 112 -5.30 -10.78 -5.61
N ALA A 113 -4.02 -11.10 -5.65
CA ALA A 113 -3.24 -11.11 -6.88
C ALA A 113 -3.82 -12.11 -7.90
N THR A 114 -4.11 -13.34 -7.47
CA THR A 114 -4.69 -14.38 -8.34
C THR A 114 -6.09 -14.01 -8.83
N MET A 115 -6.91 -13.39 -7.98
CA MET A 115 -8.21 -12.87 -8.36
C MET A 115 -8.08 -11.78 -9.43
N CYS A 116 -7.16 -10.83 -9.25
CA CYS A 116 -6.88 -9.76 -10.21
C CYS A 116 -6.37 -10.32 -11.55
N ILE A 117 -5.46 -11.30 -11.53
CA ILE A 117 -4.97 -11.98 -12.74
C ILE A 117 -6.12 -12.69 -13.47
N THR A 118 -7.01 -13.35 -12.73
CA THR A 118 -8.17 -14.04 -13.31
C THR A 118 -9.13 -13.06 -13.99
N LYS A 119 -9.43 -11.92 -13.33
CA LYS A 119 -10.22 -10.84 -13.93
C LYS A 119 -9.57 -10.27 -15.19
N THR A 120 -8.25 -10.08 -15.16
CA THR A 120 -7.47 -9.63 -16.33
C THR A 120 -7.68 -10.59 -17.51
N LYS A 121 -7.43 -11.88 -17.30
CA LYS A 121 -7.50 -12.90 -18.36
C LYS A 121 -8.91 -13.06 -18.93
N ASN A 122 -9.91 -13.10 -18.07
CA ASN A 122 -11.31 -13.22 -18.51
C ASN A 122 -11.83 -11.95 -19.20
N GLY A 123 -11.21 -10.81 -18.93
CA GLY A 123 -11.61 -9.50 -19.42
C GLY A 123 -10.79 -8.93 -20.57
N LEU A 124 -9.81 -9.66 -21.13
CA LEU A 124 -8.81 -9.13 -22.08
C LEU A 124 -9.41 -8.26 -23.21
N ASP A 125 -10.56 -8.68 -23.78
CA ASP A 125 -11.21 -7.99 -24.89
C ASP A 125 -12.55 -7.32 -24.53
N SER A 126 -12.99 -7.43 -23.28
CA SER A 126 -14.35 -7.05 -22.87
C SER A 126 -14.43 -6.18 -21.62
N ASP A 127 -13.49 -6.33 -20.68
CA ASP A 127 -13.43 -5.52 -19.46
C ASP A 127 -12.49 -4.33 -19.69
N PRO A 128 -13.00 -3.08 -19.70
CA PRO A 128 -12.13 -1.90 -19.80
C PRO A 128 -11.09 -1.83 -18.68
N TYR A 129 -11.31 -2.53 -17.56
CA TYR A 129 -10.40 -2.57 -16.41
C TYR A 129 -9.39 -3.71 -16.44
N ALA A 130 -9.33 -4.56 -17.48
CA ALA A 130 -8.39 -5.70 -17.52
C ALA A 130 -6.94 -5.29 -17.22
N SER A 131 -6.44 -4.25 -17.88
CA SER A 131 -5.09 -3.70 -17.62
C SER A 131 -4.92 -3.12 -16.21
N THR A 132 -6.01 -2.59 -15.61
CA THR A 132 -6.00 -2.09 -14.23
C THR A 132 -5.88 -3.24 -13.23
N TRP A 133 -6.63 -4.32 -13.43
CA TRP A 133 -6.51 -5.53 -12.62
C TRP A 133 -5.09 -6.11 -12.69
N LEU A 134 -4.47 -6.11 -13.87
CA LEU A 134 -3.09 -6.56 -14.03
C LEU A 134 -2.12 -5.75 -13.16
N LYS A 135 -2.22 -4.41 -13.17
CA LYS A 135 -1.40 -3.54 -12.31
C LYS A 135 -1.65 -3.84 -10.83
N CYS A 136 -2.90 -3.99 -10.41
CA CYS A 136 -3.24 -4.33 -9.04
C CYS A 136 -2.61 -5.67 -8.61
N ALA A 137 -2.64 -6.69 -9.46
CA ALA A 137 -2.01 -7.97 -9.18
C ALA A 137 -0.51 -7.84 -8.91
N ALA A 138 0.19 -7.04 -9.71
CA ALA A 138 1.61 -6.80 -9.52
C ALA A 138 1.92 -6.13 -8.16
N PHE A 139 1.09 -5.17 -7.74
CA PHE A 139 1.24 -4.53 -6.42
C PHE A 139 0.92 -5.48 -5.25
N PHE A 140 -0.09 -6.33 -5.36
CA PHE A 140 -0.34 -7.37 -4.34
C PHE A 140 0.82 -8.38 -4.25
N LEU A 141 1.43 -8.75 -5.38
CA LEU A 141 2.64 -9.60 -5.37
C LEU A 141 3.85 -8.88 -4.75
N ALA A 142 3.98 -7.57 -4.97
CA ALA A 142 5.00 -6.77 -4.29
C ALA A 142 4.83 -6.80 -2.77
N ASP A 143 3.59 -6.65 -2.28
CA ASP A 143 3.26 -6.75 -0.85
C ASP A 143 3.62 -8.12 -0.28
N ALA A 144 3.23 -9.19 -0.99
CA ALA A 144 3.56 -10.56 -0.58
C ALA A 144 5.07 -10.75 -0.43
N ILE A 145 5.88 -10.33 -1.41
CA ILE A 145 7.35 -10.45 -1.32
C ILE A 145 7.92 -9.62 -0.18
N SER A 146 7.43 -8.38 0.02
CA SER A 146 7.88 -7.55 1.14
C SER A 146 7.65 -8.22 2.48
N VAL A 147 6.45 -8.78 2.68
CA VAL A 147 6.07 -9.40 3.96
C VAL A 147 6.74 -10.76 4.15
N ILE A 148 7.00 -11.53 3.09
CA ILE A 148 7.86 -12.73 3.15
C ILE A 148 9.25 -12.36 3.70
N ASN A 149 9.79 -11.20 3.32
CA ASN A 149 11.06 -10.67 3.84
C ASN A 149 10.90 -9.93 5.19
N LEU A 150 9.77 -10.13 5.88
CA LEU A 150 9.42 -9.53 7.16
C LEU A 150 9.44 -7.99 7.16
N GLN A 151 9.17 -7.36 6.00
CA GLN A 151 9.02 -5.92 5.87
C GLN A 151 7.56 -5.56 5.62
N CYS A 152 7.00 -4.69 6.46
CA CYS A 152 5.65 -4.15 6.25
C CYS A 152 5.62 -3.30 4.96
N PRO A 153 4.58 -3.43 4.12
CA PRO A 153 4.44 -2.61 2.93
C PRO A 153 4.38 -1.12 3.28
N SER A 154 5.05 -0.29 2.50
CA SER A 154 5.05 1.16 2.70
C SER A 154 5.14 1.86 1.34
N PRO A 155 4.05 2.46 0.82
CA PRO A 155 3.98 2.89 -0.58
C PRO A 155 5.14 3.78 -1.04
N ALA A 156 5.56 4.73 -0.19
CA ALA A 156 6.62 5.69 -0.52
C ALA A 156 8.04 5.10 -0.42
N HIS A 157 8.22 3.98 0.28
CA HIS A 157 9.53 3.37 0.56
C HIS A 157 9.70 1.98 -0.06
N MET A 158 8.60 1.39 -0.55
CA MET A 158 8.52 0.00 -0.97
C MET A 158 9.57 -0.35 -2.01
N LEU A 159 9.70 0.44 -3.08
CA LEU A 159 10.65 0.12 -4.14
C LEU A 159 12.11 0.14 -3.66
N LYS A 160 12.47 1.10 -2.80
CA LYS A 160 13.77 1.14 -2.14
C LYS A 160 14.01 -0.07 -1.24
N ILE A 161 12.98 -0.55 -0.55
CA ILE A 161 13.05 -1.74 0.31
C ILE A 161 13.27 -2.99 -0.57
N LEU A 162 12.45 -3.20 -1.59
CA LEU A 162 12.53 -4.35 -2.51
C LEU A 162 13.92 -4.45 -3.17
N ARG A 163 14.50 -3.32 -3.61
CA ARG A 163 15.85 -3.28 -4.20
C ARG A 163 16.98 -3.71 -3.26
N LYS A 164 16.76 -3.68 -1.95
CA LYS A 164 17.78 -4.02 -0.94
C LYS A 164 17.72 -5.48 -0.49
N PHE A 165 16.71 -6.22 -0.90
CA PHE A 165 16.58 -7.61 -0.52
C PHE A 165 17.73 -8.45 -1.07
N LYS A 166 18.17 -9.42 -0.27
CA LYS A 166 19.21 -10.36 -0.69
C LYS A 166 18.69 -11.21 -1.84
N LYS A 167 19.59 -11.54 -2.78
CA LYS A 167 19.24 -12.39 -3.92
C LYS A 167 18.90 -13.80 -3.41
N ASN A 168 17.68 -14.24 -3.70
CA ASN A 168 17.20 -15.61 -3.58
C ASN A 168 16.08 -15.84 -4.59
N LYS A 169 15.58 -17.07 -4.70
CA LYS A 169 14.55 -17.42 -5.69
C LYS A 169 13.25 -16.61 -5.54
N ILE A 170 12.89 -16.23 -4.31
CA ILE A 170 11.70 -15.41 -4.02
C ILE A 170 11.93 -13.98 -4.54
N ASN A 171 13.05 -13.38 -4.18
CA ASN A 171 13.36 -11.99 -4.48
C ASN A 171 13.73 -11.77 -5.96
N GLU A 172 14.11 -12.82 -6.69
CA GLU A 172 14.23 -12.77 -8.15
C GLU A 172 12.90 -12.43 -8.84
N CYS A 173 11.76 -12.77 -8.23
CA CYS A 173 10.43 -12.42 -8.73
C CYS A 173 10.15 -10.91 -8.76
N ILE A 174 10.92 -10.11 -8.00
CA ILE A 174 10.81 -8.64 -7.98
C ILE A 174 11.04 -8.07 -9.39
N SER A 175 11.93 -8.68 -10.18
CA SER A 175 12.19 -8.24 -11.56
C SER A 175 10.95 -8.35 -12.45
N THR A 176 10.26 -9.50 -12.41
CA THR A 176 9.00 -9.74 -13.12
C THR A 176 7.91 -8.76 -12.68
N ILE A 177 7.79 -8.50 -11.37
CA ILE A 177 6.81 -7.56 -10.82
C ILE A 177 7.11 -6.13 -11.26
N ALA A 178 8.39 -5.72 -11.19
CA ALA A 178 8.83 -4.40 -11.63
C ALA A 178 8.56 -4.17 -13.12
N GLU A 179 8.83 -5.17 -13.97
CA GLU A 179 8.51 -5.16 -15.40
C GLU A 179 7.00 -5.01 -15.63
N SER A 180 6.17 -5.78 -14.91
CA SER A 180 4.71 -5.69 -15.03
C SER A 180 4.16 -4.32 -14.58
N ILE A 181 4.78 -3.70 -13.57
CA ILE A 181 4.46 -2.35 -13.13
C ILE A 181 4.93 -1.31 -14.16
N GLY A 182 6.06 -1.54 -14.84
CA GLY A 182 6.60 -0.65 -15.87
C GLY A 182 7.37 0.54 -15.29
N ILE A 183 8.06 0.34 -14.15
CA ILE A 183 8.79 1.41 -13.44
C ILE A 183 9.91 2.04 -14.28
N GLU A 184 10.40 1.33 -15.30
CA GLU A 184 11.42 1.79 -16.25
C GLU A 184 10.91 2.91 -17.18
N ARG A 185 9.60 3.10 -17.31
CA ARG A 185 8.98 4.15 -18.13
C ARG A 185 8.93 5.50 -17.44
N ALA A 186 9.38 5.58 -16.19
CA ALA A 186 9.29 6.79 -15.37
C ALA A 186 10.03 7.97 -16.00
N THR A 187 9.28 8.96 -16.48
CA THR A 187 9.80 10.24 -16.97
C THR A 187 9.11 11.39 -16.23
N PRO A 188 9.76 12.56 -16.07
CA PRO A 188 9.14 13.70 -15.38
C PRO A 188 7.76 14.09 -15.94
N THR A 189 7.63 14.10 -17.27
CA THR A 189 6.37 14.43 -17.97
C THR A 189 5.28 13.39 -17.69
N LEU A 190 5.61 12.10 -17.74
CA LEU A 190 4.66 11.03 -17.41
C LEU A 190 4.21 11.13 -15.95
N LEU A 191 5.16 11.26 -15.03
CA LEU A 191 4.89 11.34 -13.60
C LEU A 191 4.03 12.55 -13.24
N SER A 192 4.21 13.69 -13.91
CA SER A 192 3.34 14.86 -13.73
C SER A 192 1.89 14.57 -14.11
N ARG A 193 1.66 13.86 -15.22
CA ARG A 193 0.30 13.46 -15.64
C ARG A 193 -0.29 12.41 -14.70
N MET A 194 0.48 11.37 -14.36
CA MET A 194 0.07 10.34 -13.40
C MET A 194 -0.32 10.98 -12.06
N SER A 195 0.50 11.89 -11.53
CA SER A 195 0.24 12.58 -10.26
C SER A 195 -1.11 13.30 -10.27
N LYS A 196 -1.39 14.11 -11.32
CA LYS A 196 -2.69 14.81 -11.45
C LYS A 196 -3.87 13.84 -11.50
N SER A 197 -3.74 12.73 -12.22
CA SER A 197 -4.79 11.71 -12.29
C SER A 197 -4.95 10.95 -10.98
N THR A 198 -3.86 10.62 -10.29
CA THR A 198 -3.88 9.95 -8.98
C THR A 198 -4.48 10.82 -7.89
N THR A 199 -4.16 12.12 -7.86
CA THR A 199 -4.76 13.05 -6.89
C THR A 199 -6.26 13.19 -7.14
N GLY A 200 -6.67 13.41 -8.40
CA GLY A 200 -8.10 13.49 -8.74
C GLY A 200 -8.84 12.19 -8.45
N PHE A 201 -8.22 11.04 -8.71
CA PHE A 201 -8.80 9.75 -8.39
C PHE A 201 -8.94 9.54 -6.88
N SER A 202 -7.94 9.92 -6.08
CA SER A 202 -8.01 9.89 -4.61
C SER A 202 -9.14 10.77 -4.09
N ASP A 203 -9.30 12.00 -4.59
CA ASP A 203 -10.39 12.89 -4.18
C ASP A 203 -11.78 12.28 -4.47
N MET A 204 -11.92 11.56 -5.59
CA MET A 204 -13.17 10.92 -5.99
C MET A 204 -13.53 9.67 -5.16
N ILE A 205 -12.53 8.98 -4.60
CA ILE A 205 -12.72 7.71 -3.88
C ILE A 205 -12.70 7.90 -2.37
N GLU A 206 -11.76 8.67 -1.86
CA GLU A 206 -11.49 8.80 -0.42
C GLU A 206 -12.11 10.05 0.17
N ALA A 207 -12.19 11.15 -0.59
CA ALA A 207 -12.79 12.42 -0.18
C ALA A 207 -12.29 12.98 1.18
N ASN A 208 -11.08 12.61 1.61
CA ASN A 208 -10.55 12.88 2.95
C ASN A 208 -9.27 13.73 2.98
N SER A 209 -8.97 14.46 1.90
CA SER A 209 -7.76 15.29 1.71
C SER A 209 -6.44 14.51 1.54
N HIS A 210 -6.46 13.19 1.35
CA HIS A 210 -5.26 12.38 1.06
C HIS A 210 -4.52 12.82 -0.22
N SER A 211 -5.21 13.45 -1.18
CA SER A 211 -4.61 14.09 -2.37
C SER A 211 -3.51 15.12 -2.04
N LYS A 212 -3.58 15.79 -0.89
CA LYS A 212 -2.52 16.71 -0.43
C LYS A 212 -1.22 15.97 -0.08
N ILE A 213 -1.32 14.86 0.66
CA ILE A 213 -0.17 14.01 1.00
C ILE A 213 0.43 13.40 -0.27
N ILE A 214 -0.42 12.92 -1.20
CA ILE A 214 0.02 12.40 -2.50
C ILE A 214 0.83 13.45 -3.26
N SER A 215 0.33 14.69 -3.30
CA SER A 215 1.00 15.82 -3.96
C SER A 215 2.35 16.13 -3.30
N GLN A 216 2.42 16.16 -1.97
CA GLN A 216 3.66 16.42 -1.24
C GLN A 216 4.73 15.34 -1.51
N LYS A 217 4.35 14.06 -1.44
CA LYS A 217 5.24 12.92 -1.73
C LYS A 217 5.71 12.95 -3.17
N TYR A 218 4.84 13.26 -4.12
CA TYR A 218 5.20 13.47 -5.52
C TYR A 218 6.28 14.56 -5.66
N GLN A 219 6.05 15.76 -5.11
CA GLN A 219 7.00 16.88 -5.21
C GLN A 219 8.37 16.52 -4.62
N TYR A 220 8.37 15.86 -3.46
CA TYR A 220 9.61 15.40 -2.83
C TYR A 220 10.38 14.42 -3.71
N MET A 221 9.70 13.40 -4.24
CA MET A 221 10.36 12.38 -5.08
C MET A 221 10.88 12.97 -6.39
N ILE A 222 10.15 13.89 -7.03
CA ILE A 222 10.63 14.59 -8.23
C ILE A 222 11.86 15.44 -7.91
N SER A 223 11.81 16.23 -6.84
CA SER A 223 12.93 17.12 -6.45
C SER A 223 14.20 16.36 -6.08
N ASN A 224 14.06 15.11 -5.61
CA ASN A 224 15.17 14.22 -5.26
C ASN A 224 15.53 13.21 -6.39
N SER A 225 15.01 13.39 -7.61
CA SER A 225 15.25 12.49 -8.76
C SER A 225 14.89 11.02 -8.52
N LEU A 226 13.93 10.76 -7.62
CA LEU A 226 13.43 9.42 -7.28
C LEU A 226 12.30 9.00 -8.25
N PHE A 227 12.54 9.04 -9.55
CA PHE A 227 11.49 8.88 -10.57
C PHE A 227 10.80 7.52 -10.55
N ALA A 228 11.57 6.43 -10.47
CA ALA A 228 11.02 5.08 -10.40
C ALA A 228 10.23 4.84 -9.10
N ASP A 229 10.70 5.38 -7.97
CA ASP A 229 10.00 5.31 -6.69
C ASP A 229 8.71 6.14 -6.73
N CYS A 230 8.70 7.29 -7.40
CA CYS A 230 7.52 8.09 -7.67
C CYS A 230 6.48 7.33 -8.51
N TYR A 231 6.93 6.69 -9.59
CA TYR A 231 6.08 5.86 -10.44
C TYR A 231 5.42 4.74 -9.62
N PHE A 232 6.23 4.02 -8.84
CA PHE A 232 5.75 2.92 -8.00
C PHE A 232 4.75 3.42 -6.95
N PHE A 233 5.07 4.53 -6.26
CA PHE A 233 4.21 5.13 -5.25
C PHE A 233 2.84 5.50 -5.83
N LEU A 234 2.79 6.22 -6.96
CA LEU A 234 1.53 6.65 -7.59
C LEU A 234 0.68 5.44 -8.00
N GLY A 235 1.28 4.43 -8.64
CA GLY A 235 0.58 3.20 -9.00
C GLY A 235 0.06 2.44 -7.79
N TYR A 236 0.82 2.39 -6.70
CA TYR A 236 0.40 1.74 -5.45
C TYR A 236 -0.83 2.44 -4.85
N ILE A 237 -0.81 3.77 -4.78
CA ILE A 237 -1.96 4.55 -4.27
C ILE A 237 -3.19 4.32 -5.15
N ASN A 238 -3.03 4.29 -6.47
CA ASN A 238 -4.14 3.98 -7.37
C ASN A 238 -4.70 2.57 -7.11
N ARG A 239 -3.86 1.56 -6.83
CA ARG A 239 -4.34 0.22 -6.44
C ARG A 239 -5.17 0.28 -5.17
N ASN A 240 -4.68 0.96 -4.14
CA ASN A 240 -5.39 1.09 -2.86
C ASN A 240 -6.77 1.72 -3.04
N ASN A 241 -6.89 2.73 -3.90
CA ASN A 241 -8.17 3.38 -4.16
C ASN A 241 -9.07 2.58 -5.09
N PHE A 242 -8.49 1.91 -6.09
CA PHE A 242 -9.24 1.11 -7.04
C PHE A 242 -9.98 -0.05 -6.38
N ILE A 243 -9.31 -0.77 -5.46
CA ILE A 243 -9.93 -1.91 -4.76
C ILE A 243 -11.05 -1.49 -3.78
N LYS A 244 -11.09 -0.21 -3.36
CA LYS A 244 -12.17 0.34 -2.51
C LYS A 244 -13.47 0.57 -3.29
N ILE A 245 -13.44 0.59 -4.63
CA ILE A 245 -14.62 0.88 -5.44
C ILE A 245 -15.63 -0.27 -5.34
N LYS A 246 -16.79 0.03 -4.77
CA LYS A 246 -17.99 -0.83 -4.85
C LYS A 246 -18.71 -0.62 -6.18
N ASP A 247 -19.31 -1.68 -6.70
CA ASP A 247 -20.10 -1.67 -7.94
C ASP A 247 -19.35 -1.08 -9.15
N LEU A 248 -18.08 -1.45 -9.36
CA LEU A 248 -17.22 -0.94 -10.43
C LEU A 248 -17.88 -0.96 -11.83
N HIS A 249 -18.69 -1.98 -12.11
CA HIS A 249 -19.45 -2.12 -13.36
C HIS A 249 -20.40 -0.93 -13.66
N ARG A 250 -20.80 -0.17 -12.63
CA ARG A 250 -21.65 1.03 -12.75
C ARG A 250 -20.85 2.32 -12.93
N LYS A 251 -19.52 2.25 -12.90
CA LYS A 251 -18.63 3.41 -13.00
C LYS A 251 -17.65 3.26 -14.17
N PRO A 252 -18.11 3.01 -15.42
CA PRO A 252 -17.23 2.80 -16.56
C PRO A 252 -16.34 4.01 -16.87
N GLU A 253 -16.75 5.21 -16.46
CA GLU A 253 -16.04 6.47 -16.68
C GLU A 253 -14.68 6.55 -15.96
N PHE A 254 -14.49 5.79 -14.88
CA PHE A 254 -13.24 5.79 -14.12
C PHE A 254 -12.05 5.31 -14.95
N ILE A 255 -12.28 4.49 -15.99
CA ILE A 255 -11.20 4.05 -16.86
C ILE A 255 -10.46 5.21 -17.52
N HIS A 256 -11.13 6.33 -17.81
CA HIS A 256 -10.49 7.48 -18.44
C HIS A 256 -9.41 8.10 -17.54
N ILE A 257 -9.65 8.14 -16.23
CA ILE A 257 -8.68 8.62 -15.25
C ILE A 257 -7.59 7.57 -15.03
N LEU A 258 -8.00 6.30 -14.88
CA LEU A 258 -7.11 5.20 -14.55
C LEU A 258 -6.10 4.89 -15.66
N LYS A 259 -6.46 5.09 -16.94
CA LYS A 259 -5.52 4.98 -18.08
C LYS A 259 -4.26 5.81 -17.85
N THR A 260 -4.42 7.05 -17.37
CA THR A 260 -3.29 7.93 -17.09
C THR A 260 -2.71 7.65 -15.70
N ALA A 261 -3.54 7.44 -14.68
CA ALA A 261 -3.08 7.24 -13.31
C ALA A 261 -2.15 6.03 -13.19
N PHE A 262 -2.50 4.91 -13.83
CA PHE A 262 -1.72 3.67 -13.82
C PHE A 262 -0.74 3.51 -14.98
N ASP A 263 -0.77 4.42 -15.96
CA ASP A 263 -0.02 4.27 -17.22
C ASP A 263 -0.32 2.90 -17.89
N LEU A 264 -1.60 2.68 -18.22
CA LEU A 264 -2.11 1.38 -18.65
C LEU A 264 -1.60 0.98 -20.04
N GLU A 265 -1.22 -0.29 -20.17
CA GLU A 265 -0.99 -0.94 -21.47
C GLU A 265 -2.34 -1.23 -22.15
N GLY A 266 -2.40 -1.07 -23.47
CA GLY A 266 -3.60 -1.30 -24.28
C GLY A 266 -3.48 -2.48 -25.25
N ASP A 267 -2.29 -3.03 -25.45
CA ASP A 267 -2.05 -4.21 -26.27
C ASP A 267 -2.45 -5.49 -25.51
N SER A 268 -3.52 -6.15 -25.95
CA SER A 268 -4.07 -7.35 -25.29
C SER A 268 -3.08 -8.51 -25.26
N ILE A 269 -2.22 -8.67 -26.27
CA ILE A 269 -1.19 -9.72 -26.31
C ILE A 269 -0.15 -9.48 -25.20
N LYS A 270 0.26 -8.22 -25.01
CA LYS A 270 1.17 -7.86 -23.92
C LYS A 270 0.52 -8.02 -22.56
N ILE A 271 -0.74 -7.62 -22.41
CA ILE A 271 -1.50 -7.78 -21.15
C ILE A 271 -1.59 -9.26 -20.79
N GLU A 272 -1.94 -10.13 -21.74
CA GLU A 272 -2.01 -11.57 -21.53
C GLU A 272 -0.65 -12.17 -21.17
N SER A 273 0.41 -11.79 -21.88
CA SER A 273 1.78 -12.22 -21.60
C SER A 273 2.21 -11.87 -20.18
N GLN A 274 1.98 -10.62 -19.74
CA GLN A 274 2.28 -10.20 -18.38
C GLN A 274 1.39 -10.89 -17.34
N ALA A 275 0.10 -11.10 -17.64
CA ALA A 275 -0.80 -11.86 -16.77
C ALA A 275 -0.30 -13.29 -16.56
N ASN A 276 0.24 -13.94 -17.60
CA ASN A 276 0.85 -15.26 -17.49
C ASN A 276 2.13 -15.25 -16.64
N LYS A 277 3.01 -14.25 -16.81
CA LYS A 277 4.21 -14.09 -15.96
C LYS A 277 3.85 -13.90 -14.48
N LEU A 278 2.87 -13.04 -14.19
CA LEU A 278 2.41 -12.82 -12.82
C LEU A 278 1.69 -14.05 -12.24
N HIS A 279 0.94 -14.79 -13.06
CA HIS A 279 0.32 -16.05 -12.63
C HIS A 279 1.36 -17.09 -12.21
N ASN A 280 2.42 -17.26 -13.01
CA ASN A 280 3.53 -18.15 -12.66
C ASN A 280 4.25 -17.69 -11.39
N THR A 281 4.42 -16.37 -11.21
CA THR A 281 4.98 -15.79 -9.99
C THR A 281 4.13 -16.11 -8.77
N ALA A 282 2.80 -15.91 -8.85
CA ALA A 282 1.87 -16.21 -7.77
C ALA A 282 1.91 -17.71 -7.40
N ASN A 283 1.86 -18.60 -8.40
CA ASN A 283 1.91 -20.05 -8.18
C ASN A 283 3.24 -20.49 -7.55
N PHE A 284 4.36 -19.89 -7.97
CA PHE A 284 5.65 -20.13 -7.36
C PHE A 284 5.63 -19.71 -5.88
N LEU A 285 5.19 -18.49 -5.56
CA LEU A 285 5.12 -18.01 -4.18
C LEU A 285 4.18 -18.84 -3.29
N LEU A 286 3.07 -19.34 -3.83
CA LEU A 286 2.16 -20.25 -3.14
C LEU A 286 2.77 -21.63 -2.85
N SER A 287 3.72 -22.07 -3.68
CA SER A 287 4.40 -23.37 -3.53
C SER A 287 5.52 -23.35 -2.50
N VAL A 288 5.99 -22.17 -2.09
CA VAL A 288 7.05 -22.04 -1.08
C VAL A 288 6.46 -22.37 0.31
N PRO A 289 7.04 -23.34 1.05
CA PRO A 289 6.60 -23.61 2.41
C PRO A 289 6.77 -22.36 3.28
N HIS A 290 5.67 -21.79 3.75
CA HIS A 290 5.70 -20.57 4.58
C HIS A 290 6.31 -20.80 5.98
N ASP A 291 6.60 -22.05 6.34
CA ASP A 291 7.33 -22.41 7.57
C ASP A 291 8.87 -22.40 7.38
N ASP A 292 9.37 -22.31 6.14
CA ASP A 292 10.80 -22.34 5.79
C ASP A 292 11.39 -20.99 5.36
N ILE A 293 10.71 -19.87 5.68
CA ILE A 293 11.15 -18.50 5.33
C ILE A 293 12.57 -18.16 5.87
N LYS A 294 13.10 -18.96 6.81
CA LYS A 294 14.47 -18.80 7.35
C LYS A 294 15.58 -19.39 6.47
N ASN A 295 15.26 -20.19 5.44
CA ASN A 295 16.26 -20.99 4.71
C ASN A 295 16.39 -20.70 3.20
N PHE A 296 15.79 -19.62 2.66
CA PHE A 296 15.89 -19.27 1.25
C PHE A 296 16.36 -17.84 0.99
#